data_AF-A0A535YVB3-F1
#
_entry.id   AF-A0A535YVB3-F1
#
_cell.length_a   1.000
_cell.length_b   1.000
_cell.length_c   1.000
_cell.angle_alpha   90.00
_cell.angle_beta   90.00
_cell.angle_gamma   90.00
#
_symmetry.space_group_name_H-M   'P 1'
#
loop_
_entity.id
_entity.type
_entity.pdbx_description
1 polymer ?
#
loop_
_entity_poly.entity_id
_entity_poly.type
_entity_poly.pdbx_seq_one_letter_code
_entity_poly.pdbx_strand_id
1 'polypeptide(L)' 'MPCAAQLRAHGAELACRVAYADVRGELRLELIDLAEQIAPGQSVVLYRDGEVLGGGLIRAAA' A
#
# COMPACT_ATOMS: atom_id res chain seq x y z
N MET A 1 6.38 7.71 6.14
CA MET A 1 5.19 8.04 6.97
C MET A 1 4.47 6.75 7.34
N PRO A 2 4.26 6.40 8.63
CA PRO A 2 3.62 5.14 9.03
C PRO A 2 2.13 5.08 8.67
N CYS A 3 1.66 3.94 8.19
CA CYS A 3 0.26 3.68 7.83
C CYS A 3 0.01 2.18 7.69
N ALA A 4 -1.23 1.79 7.39
CA ALA A 4 -1.56 0.44 6.98
C ALA A 4 -1.91 0.39 5.48
N ALA A 5 -1.63 -0.75 4.84
CA ALA A 5 -1.95 -1.01 3.44
C ALA A 5 -2.80 -2.28 3.31
N GLN A 6 -3.91 -2.20 2.60
CA GLN A 6 -4.68 -3.36 2.16
C GLN A 6 -4.37 -3.61 0.67
N LEU A 7 -3.74 -4.74 0.36
CA LEU A 7 -3.22 -5.06 -0.99
C LEU A 7 -4.21 -5.85 -1.87
N ARG A 8 -5.37 -6.22 -1.31
CA ARG A 8 -6.40 -6.99 -2.00
C ARG A 8 -7.77 -6.62 -1.43
N ALA A 9 -8.82 -6.70 -2.24
CA ALA A 9 -10.18 -6.53 -1.75
C ALA A 9 -10.45 -7.51 -0.59
N HIS A 10 -10.94 -6.99 0.54
CA HIS A 10 -11.21 -7.74 1.77
C HIS A 10 -9.97 -8.40 2.40
N GLY A 11 -8.77 -7.96 2.04
CA GLY A 11 -7.53 -8.43 2.68
C GLY A 11 -7.31 -7.84 4.06
N ALA A 12 -6.36 -8.43 4.80
CA ALA A 12 -5.86 -7.82 6.02
C ALA A 12 -5.16 -6.48 5.73
N GLU A 13 -5.25 -5.57 6.69
CA GLU A 13 -4.42 -4.37 6.75
C GLU A 13 -3.01 -4.73 7.21
N LEU A 14 -2.01 -4.37 6.42
CA LEU A 14 -0.61 -4.65 6.70
C LEU A 14 0.11 -3.38 7.12
N ALA A 15 0.86 -3.44 8.22
CA ALA A 15 1.69 -2.32 8.64
C ALA A 15 2.72 -1.99 7.55
N CYS A 16 2.83 -0.71 7.22
CA CYS A 16 3.76 -0.24 6.19
C CYS A 16 4.22 1.20 6.45
N ARG A 17 5.15 1.66 5.61
CA ARG A 17 5.51 3.07 5.51
C ARG A 17 5.49 3.54 4.07
N VAL A 18 4.99 4.75 3.86
CA VAL A 18 5.27 5.49 2.61
C VAL A 18 6.72 5.95 2.67
N ALA A 19 7.58 5.36 1.85
CA ALA A 19 9.00 5.69 1.74
C ALA A 19 9.24 6.86 0.79
N TYR A 20 8.44 6.95 -0.27
CA TYR A 20 8.50 8.02 -1.27
C TYR A 20 7.13 8.31 -1.85
N ALA A 21 6.87 9.58 -2.15
CA ALA A 21 5.71 10.05 -2.89
C ALA A 21 6.15 11.18 -3.82
N ASP A 22 5.81 11.09 -5.11
CA ASP A 22 6.12 12.15 -6.08
C ASP A 22 4.91 13.03 -6.41
N VAL A 23 5.17 14.09 -7.16
CA VAL A 23 4.14 15.04 -7.62
C VAL A 23 3.18 14.46 -8.67
N ARG A 24 3.49 13.30 -9.23
CA ARG A 24 2.68 12.59 -10.22
C ARG A 24 1.77 11.54 -9.57
N GLY A 25 1.89 11.33 -8.26
CA GLY A 25 1.10 10.37 -7.49
C GLY A 25 1.69 8.97 -7.43
N GLU A 26 2.94 8.77 -7.84
CA GLU A 26 3.63 7.49 -7.67
C GLU A 26 4.12 7.36 -6.22
N LEU A 27 3.84 6.21 -5.62
CA LEU A 27 4.14 5.89 -4.23
C LEU A 27 5.05 4.67 -4.15
N ARG A 28 6.09 4.77 -3.33
CA ARG A 28 6.86 3.60 -2.89
C ARG A 28 6.45 3.26 -1.46
N LEU A 29 5.85 2.09 -1.31
CA LEU A 29 5.47 1.53 -0.02
C LEU A 29 6.50 0.49 0.40
N GLU A 30 6.81 0.47 1.69
CA GLU A 30 7.61 -0.59 2.29
C GLU A 30 6.76 -1.26 3.37
N LEU A 31 6.49 -2.53 3.18
CA LEU A 31 5.75 -3.35 4.14
C LEU A 31 6.68 -3.71 5.30
N ILE A 32 6.15 -3.66 6.53
CA ILE A 32 6.90 -4.08 7.72
C ILE A 32 6.99 -5.61 7.76
N ASP A 33 5.86 -6.28 7.53
CA ASP A 33 5.77 -7.73 7.42
C ASP A 33 5.76 -8.18 5.95
N LEU A 34 6.27 -9.38 5.71
CA LEU A 34 6.27 -9.96 4.37
C LEU A 34 4.84 -10.25 3.92
N ALA A 35 4.50 -9.84 2.69
CA ALA A 35 3.26 -10.23 2.05
C ALA A 35 3.57 -11.00 0.78
N GLU A 36 2.93 -12.15 0.64
CA GLU A 36 3.04 -12.99 -0.54
C GLU A 36 1.98 -12.62 -1.57
N GLN A 37 2.23 -13.01 -2.83
CA GLN A 37 1.26 -12.92 -3.93
C GLN A 37 0.81 -11.49 -4.24
N ILE A 38 1.71 -10.52 -4.11
CA ILE A 38 1.49 -9.15 -4.56
C ILE A 38 1.67 -9.11 -6.08
N ALA A 39 0.60 -8.80 -6.81
CA ALA A 39 0.60 -8.80 -8.27
C ALA A 39 0.39 -7.38 -8.84
N PRO A 40 1.14 -7.00 -9.89
CA PRO A 40 0.84 -5.80 -10.65
C PRO A 40 -0.61 -5.77 -11.14
N GLY A 41 -1.23 -4.60 -11.08
CA GLY A 41 -2.63 -4.38 -11.43
C GLY A 41 -3.63 -4.61 -10.30
N GLN A 42 -3.21 -5.19 -9.17
CA GLN A 42 -4.02 -5.19 -7.95
C GLN A 42 -4.12 -3.79 -7.34
N SER A 43 -5.22 -3.53 -6.64
CA SER A 43 -5.39 -2.28 -5.91
C SER A 43 -4.68 -2.33 -4.56
N VAL A 44 -4.14 -1.19 -4.14
CA VAL A 44 -3.74 -0.92 -2.76
C VAL A 44 -4.57 0.21 -2.20
N VAL A 45 -5.03 0.06 -0.96
CA VAL A 45 -5.70 1.12 -0.18
C VAL A 45 -4.86 1.40 1.07
N LEU A 46 -4.63 2.68 1.35
CA LEU A 46 -3.87 3.14 2.50
C LEU A 46 -4.81 3.65 3.59
N TYR A 47 -4.51 3.26 4.81
CA TYR A 47 -5.27 3.62 5.99
C TYR A 47 -4.39 4.27 7.06
N ARG A 48 -4.99 5.16 7.85
CA ARG A 48 -4.44 5.62 9.12
C ARG A 48 -5.56 5.81 10.12
N ASP A 49 -5.39 5.23 11.30
CA ASP A 49 -6.32 5.38 12.42
C ASP A 49 -7.79 5.06 12.02
N GLY A 50 -7.95 4.09 11.12
CA GLY A 50 -9.25 3.67 10.59
C GLY A 50 -9.78 4.50 9.41
N GLU A 51 -9.10 5.58 9.02
CA GLU A 51 -9.49 6.42 7.89
C GLU A 51 -8.75 6.05 6.61
N VAL A 52 -9.44 6.17 5.47
CA VAL A 52 -8.85 5.97 4.14
C VAL A 52 -8.06 7.23 3.75
N LEU A 53 -6.76 7.07 3.56
CA LEU A 53 -5.88 8.13 3.04
C LEU A 53 -5.94 8.23 1.52
N GLY A 54 -6.24 7.12 0.85
CA GLY A 54 -6.28 7.02 -0.60
C GLY A 54 -5.93 5.61 -1.09
N GLY A 55 -5.74 5.46 -2.39
CA GLY A 55 -5.39 4.18 -2.99
C GLY A 55 -4.88 4.33 -4.42
N GLY A 56 -4.43 3.22 -4.98
CA GLY A 56 -3.88 3.17 -6.33
C GLY A 56 -3.74 1.74 -6.84
N LEU A 57 -3.07 1.60 -7.98
CA LEU A 57 -2.75 0.30 -8.57
C LEU A 57 -1.28 -0.02 -8.32
N ILE A 58 -1.02 -1.25 -7.87
CA ILE A 58 0.31 -1.78 -7.71
C ILE A 58 0.95 -1.90 -9.10
N ARG A 59 2.08 -1.24 -9.31
CA ARG A 59 2.85 -1.29 -10.57
C ARG A 59 3.84 -2.44 -10.56
N ALA A 60 4.49 -2.66 -9.42
CA ALA A 60 5.49 -3.70 -9.22
C ALA A 60 5.62 -4.00 -7.72
N ALA A 61 6.11 -5.20 -7.40
CA ALA A 61 6.55 -5.62 -6.08
C ALA A 61 7.88 -6.36 -6.23
N ALA A 62 8.80 -6.17 -5.29
CA ALA A 62 10.15 -6.73 -5.30
C ALA A 62 10.51 -7.23 -3.91
#